data_AF-A0A814L629-F1
#
_entry.id   AF-A0A814L629-F1
#
_cell.length_a   1.000
_cell.length_b   1.000
_cell.length_c   1.000
_cell.angle_alpha   90.00
_cell.angle_beta   90.00
_cell.angle_gamma   90.00
#
_symmetry.space_group_name_H-M   'P 1'
#
loop_
_entity.id
_entity.type
_entity.pdbx_description
1 polymer ?
#
loop_
_entity_poly.entity_id
_entity_poly.type
_entity_poly.pdbx_seq_one_letter_code
_entity_poly.pdbx_strand_id
1 'polypeptide(L)'
;MVWTFDNQEEHLLTYSYFNCGPIIEYTKGTYTDPSAPIEQKSIRWNHSLSDIIMALIEHHLKINLFKEFDSLPLNYFNNLCQLSDHQQYQFKQFLGKLPLVYAIKAIKNK
;
A
#
# COMPACT_ATOMS: atom_id res chain seq x y z
N MET A 1 0.48 2.64 -2.06
CA MET A 1 -0.62 3.47 -1.52
C MET A 1 -0.92 3.14 -0.07
N VAL A 2 -1.00 1.86 0.31
CA VAL A 2 -1.31 1.44 1.69
C VAL A 2 -0.29 1.94 2.76
N TRP A 3 0.99 2.10 2.43
CA TRP A 3 2.03 2.55 3.38
C TRP A 3 1.95 4.03 3.79
N THR A 4 1.05 4.79 3.18
CA THR A 4 0.73 6.17 3.60
C THR A 4 -0.06 6.19 4.92
N PHE A 5 -0.71 5.07 5.26
CA PHE A 5 -1.54 4.91 6.45
C PHE A 5 -0.70 4.37 7.61
N ASP A 6 -0.72 5.05 8.76
CA ASP A 6 -0.09 4.57 9.99
C ASP A 6 -0.74 3.26 10.47
N ASN A 7 0.07 2.36 11.02
CA ASN A 7 -0.41 1.16 11.71
C ASN A 7 -1.13 1.54 13.02
N GLN A 8 -0.93 2.75 13.55
CA GLN A 8 -1.59 3.28 14.76
C GLN A 8 -2.50 4.46 14.44
N GLU A 9 -3.57 4.16 13.70
CA GLU A 9 -4.96 4.65 13.79
C GLU A 9 -5.31 6.16 13.81
N GLU A 10 -4.44 7.13 14.13
CA GLU A 10 -4.84 8.54 14.24
C GLU A 10 -4.51 9.38 13.00
N HIS A 11 -3.53 8.97 12.19
CA HIS A 11 -3.10 9.71 11.00
C HIS A 11 -3.00 8.80 9.78
N LEU A 12 -3.97 8.93 8.87
CA LEU A 12 -4.02 8.16 7.63
C LEU A 12 -3.02 8.63 6.56
N LEU A 13 -2.28 9.70 6.84
CA LEU A 13 -1.36 10.37 5.93
C LEU A 13 -0.06 10.69 6.66
N THR A 14 0.56 9.70 7.31
CA THR A 14 1.82 9.91 8.04
C THR A 14 2.98 10.14 7.08
N TYR A 15 2.93 9.54 5.89
CA TYR A 15 3.97 9.67 4.87
C TYR A 15 3.41 10.18 3.54
N SER A 16 4.19 11.01 2.84
CA SER A 16 3.84 11.47 1.49
C SER A 16 3.59 10.30 0.55
N TYR A 17 2.52 10.38 -0.24
CA TYR A 17 2.25 9.42 -1.31
C TYR A 17 3.31 9.49 -2.43
N PHE A 18 3.85 10.68 -2.68
CA PHE A 18 4.90 10.90 -3.67
C PHE A 18 6.26 10.48 -3.12
N ASN A 19 7.17 10.09 -4.00
CA ASN A 19 8.52 9.77 -3.60
C ASN A 19 9.24 11.05 -3.12
N CYS A 20 9.42 11.17 -1.80
CA CYS A 20 10.17 12.26 -1.17
C CYS A 20 11.51 11.77 -0.58
N GLY A 21 11.96 10.57 -0.95
CA GLY A 21 13.16 9.93 -0.39
C GLY A 21 12.84 8.74 0.53
N PRO A 22 13.86 8.19 1.21
CA PRO A 22 13.71 7.00 2.04
C PRO A 22 12.90 7.30 3.31
N ILE A 23 11.90 6.46 3.58
CA ILE A 23 11.21 6.36 4.86
C ILE A 23 11.98 5.36 5.71
N ILE A 24 12.49 5.80 6.86
CA ILE A 24 13.30 4.98 7.77
C ILE A 24 12.50 4.75 9.05
N GLU A 25 12.18 3.49 9.33
CA GLU A 25 11.47 3.09 10.55
C GLU A 25 12.34 2.13 11.37
N TYR A 26 12.35 2.34 12.68
CA TYR A 26 13.00 1.44 13.64
C TYR A 26 11.90 0.70 14.40
N THR A 27 11.88 -0.62 14.30
CA THR A 27 10.90 -1.47 14.98
C THR A 27 11.62 -2.35 15.99
N LYS A 28 11.08 -2.44 17.21
CA LYS A 28 11.56 -3.35 18.26
C LYS A 28 10.75 -4.64 18.26
N GLY A 29 11.42 -5.75 18.53
CA GLY A 29 10.84 -7.08 18.49
C GLY A 29 10.79 -7.66 17.08
N THR A 30 10.10 -8.79 16.94
CA THR A 30 9.82 -9.46 15.67
C THR A 30 8.32 -9.68 15.51
N TYR A 31 7.89 -10.08 14.32
CA TYR A 31 6.50 -10.45 14.08
C TYR A 31 6.05 -11.69 14.90
N THR A 32 6.99 -12.48 15.46
CA THR A 32 6.71 -13.63 16.33
C THR A 32 6.88 -13.33 17.82
N ASP A 33 7.72 -12.37 18.19
CA ASP A 33 7.95 -11.95 19.57
C ASP A 33 8.17 -10.42 19.63
N PRO A 34 7.11 -9.66 19.95
CA PRO A 34 7.19 -8.20 20.09
C PRO A 34 8.12 -7.73 21.22
N SER A 35 8.43 -8.60 22.19
CA SER A 35 9.27 -8.29 23.34
C SER A 35 10.74 -8.63 23.14
N ALA A 36 11.09 -9.27 22.01
CA ALA A 36 12.46 -9.64 21.72
C ALA A 36 13.37 -8.38 21.70
N PRO A 37 14.58 -8.44 22.28
CA PRO A 37 15.53 -7.33 22.33
C PRO A 37 16.25 -7.15 20.96
N ILE A 38 15.48 -7.21 19.88
CA ILE A 38 15.95 -7.07 18.50
C ILE A 38 15.41 -5.74 18.00
N GLU A 39 16.28 -4.92 17.41
CA GLU A 39 15.91 -3.68 16.75
C GLU A 39 16.14 -3.83 15.25
N GLN A 40 15.08 -3.67 14.47
CA GLN A 40 15.10 -3.80 13.02
C GLN A 40 14.96 -2.42 12.39
N LYS A 41 15.93 -2.06 11.55
CA LYS A 41 15.85 -0.88 10.69
C LYS A 41 15.22 -1.28 9.36
N SER A 42 14.07 -0.71 9.04
CA SER A 42 13.45 -0.84 7.72
C SER A 42 13.59 0.46 6.94
N ILE A 43 13.89 0.34 5.64
CA ILE A 43 14.00 1.47 4.72
C ILE A 43 13.04 1.19 3.57
N ARG A 44 12.13 2.12 3.31
CA ARG A 44 11.10 2.01 2.27
C ARG A 44 11.10 3.24 1.38
N TRP A 45 10.60 3.08 0.16
CA TRP A 45 10.34 4.19 -0.76
C TRP A 45 8.92 4.09 -1.27
N ASN A 46 8.24 5.24 -1.32
CA ASN A 46 6.94 5.32 -1.97
C ASN A 46 7.13 5.56 -3.46
N HIS A 47 6.32 4.88 -4.26
CA HIS A 47 6.22 5.08 -5.69
C HIS A 47 4.79 5.47 -6.01
N SER A 48 4.63 6.66 -6.59
CA SER A 48 3.32 7.10 -7.02
C SER A 48 2.86 6.26 -8.22
N LEU A 49 1.55 6.23 -8.48
CA LEU A 49 1.00 5.64 -9.70
C LEU A 49 1.63 6.23 -10.95
N SER A 50 1.95 7.54 -10.94
CA SER A 50 2.63 8.17 -12.07
C SER A 50 4.02 7.57 -12.29
N ASP A 51 4.81 7.37 -11.23
CA ASP A 51 6.15 6.77 -11.34
C ASP A 51 6.05 5.37 -11.95
N ILE A 52 5.09 4.58 -11.47
CA ILE A 52 4.90 3.19 -11.90
C ILE A 52 4.40 3.11 -13.34
N ILE A 53 3.40 3.91 -13.69
CA ILE A 53 2.81 3.94 -15.05
C ILE A 53 3.84 4.48 -16.05
N MET A 54 4.54 5.56 -15.71
CA MET A 54 5.56 6.14 -16.59
C MET A 54 6.73 5.20 -16.81
N ALA A 55 7.22 4.50 -15.77
CA ALA A 55 8.28 3.52 -15.94
C ALA A 55 7.91 2.41 -16.96
N LEU A 56 6.65 1.94 -16.94
CA LEU A 56 6.18 0.97 -17.92
C LEU A 56 6.13 1.56 -19.34
N ILE A 57 5.64 2.79 -19.48
CA ILE A 57 5.53 3.48 -20.78
C ILE A 57 6.92 3.75 -21.36
N GLU A 58 7.86 4.24 -20.56
CA GLU A 58 9.24 4.57 -20.96
C GLU A 58 10.01 3.32 -21.42
N HIS A 59 9.72 2.16 -20.83
CA HIS A 59 10.27 0.88 -21.27
C HIS A 59 9.51 0.25 -22.46
N HIS A 60 8.62 1.01 -23.10
CA HIS A 60 7.82 0.60 -24.26
C HIS A 60 6.88 -0.59 -23.98
N LEU A 61 6.41 -0.73 -22.73
CA LEU A 61 5.33 -1.66 -22.43
C LEU A 61 3.99 -0.98 -22.72
N LYS A 62 3.14 -1.67 -23.49
CA LYS A 62 1.76 -1.24 -23.72
C LYS A 62 0.92 -1.65 -22.51
N ILE A 63 0.34 -0.68 -21.81
CA ILE A 63 -0.61 -0.95 -20.73
C ILE A 63 -1.94 -1.39 -21.34
N ASN A 64 -2.41 -2.58 -20.97
CA ASN A 64 -3.66 -3.17 -21.44
C ASN A 64 -4.78 -3.07 -20.41
N LEU A 65 -4.42 -3.00 -19.13
CA LEU A 65 -5.36 -2.89 -18.02
C LEU A 65 -4.72 -2.09 -16.90
N PHE A 66 -5.48 -1.16 -16.36
CA PHE A 66 -5.20 -0.50 -15.10
C PHE A 66 -6.53 -0.39 -14.36
N LYS A 67 -6.61 -0.91 -13.13
CA LYS A 67 -7.83 -0.91 -12.32
C LYS A 67 -7.49 -0.68 -10.86
N GLU A 68 -8.16 0.28 -10.25
CA GLU A 68 -8.08 0.55 -8.82
C GLU A 68 -9.25 -0.12 -8.08
N PHE A 69 -8.99 -0.45 -6.82
CA PHE A 69 -9.92 -1.11 -5.91
C PHE A 69 -9.91 -0.36 -4.59
N ASP A 70 -11.10 -0.09 -4.10
CA ASP A 70 -11.36 0.59 -2.84
C ASP A 70 -11.41 -0.36 -1.64
N SER A 71 -11.13 -1.66 -1.85
CA SER A 71 -11.15 -2.72 -0.84
C SER A 71 -9.87 -3.55 -0.83
N LEU A 72 -9.54 -4.06 0.35
CA LEU A 72 -8.45 -5.02 0.58
C LEU A 72 -9.01 -6.45 0.54
N PRO A 73 -8.22 -7.42 0.04
CA PRO A 73 -8.62 -8.83 0.01
C PRO A 73 -8.49 -9.53 1.37
N LEU A 74 -7.79 -8.93 2.33
CA LEU A 74 -7.52 -9.51 3.64
C LEU A 74 -7.50 -8.41 4.72
N ASN A 75 -7.85 -8.80 5.94
CA ASN A 75 -7.90 -7.91 7.09
C ASN A 75 -6.50 -7.71 7.72
N TYR A 76 -5.69 -6.86 7.10
CA TYR A 76 -4.33 -6.56 7.59
C TYR A 76 -4.27 -5.44 8.65
N PHE A 77 -5.33 -4.64 8.78
CA PHE A 77 -5.38 -3.49 9.69
C PHE A 77 -6.52 -3.65 10.69
N ASN A 78 -6.27 -3.31 11.96
CA ASN A 78 -7.25 -3.47 13.03
C ASN A 78 -8.60 -2.78 12.78
N ASN A 79 -8.62 -1.71 11.96
CA ASN A 79 -9.79 -0.86 11.73
C ASN A 79 -10.55 -1.13 10.43
N LEU A 80 -10.31 -2.27 9.76
CA LEU A 80 -11.09 -2.63 8.59
C LEU A 80 -12.44 -3.24 8.98
N CYS A 81 -13.47 -2.85 8.24
CA CYS A 81 -14.77 -3.47 8.23
C CYS A 81 -14.87 -4.43 7.05
N GLN A 82 -15.44 -5.61 7.28
CA GLN A 82 -15.85 -6.51 6.21
C GLN A 82 -17.16 -6.00 5.60
N LEU A 83 -17.17 -5.76 4.30
CA LEU A 83 -18.34 -5.24 3.58
C LEU A 83 -19.21 -6.33 2.96
N SER A 84 -18.66 -7.52 2.71
CA SER A 84 -19.37 -8.63 2.09
C SER A 84 -18.72 -9.98 2.42
N ASP A 85 -19.41 -11.08 2.11
CA ASP A 85 -18.93 -12.46 2.30
C ASP A 85 -17.67 -12.80 1.49
N HIS A 86 -17.30 -11.95 0.53
CA HIS A 86 -16.20 -12.16 -0.41
C HIS A 86 -14.85 -11.56 0.03
N GLN A 87 -14.58 -11.47 1.34
CA GLN A 87 -13.30 -10.99 1.88
C GLN A 87 -12.93 -9.56 1.41
N GLN A 88 -13.92 -8.68 1.27
CA GLN A 88 -13.69 -7.27 0.93
C GLN A 88 -13.65 -6.42 2.20
N TYR A 89 -12.49 -5.84 2.46
CA TYR A 89 -12.23 -5.07 3.67
C TYR A 89 -12.00 -3.59 3.35
N GLN A 90 -12.63 -2.68 4.08
CA GLN A 90 -12.47 -1.22 3.93
C GLN A 90 -12.33 -0.53 5.27
N PHE A 91 -11.68 0.63 5.31
CA PHE A 91 -11.64 1.43 6.53
C PHE A 91 -13.03 1.97 6.87
N LYS A 92 -13.52 1.69 8.09
CA LYS A 92 -14.84 2.13 8.58
C LYS A 92 -15.13 3.62 8.33
N GLN A 93 -14.12 4.45 8.50
CA GLN A 93 -14.20 5.90 8.36
C GLN A 93 -14.15 6.40 6.89
N PHE A 94 -13.70 5.57 5.95
CA PHE A 94 -13.48 5.95 4.54
C PHE A 94 -14.13 4.99 3.55
N LEU A 95 -15.28 4.43 3.90
CA LEU A 95 -16.02 3.52 3.01
C LEU A 95 -16.21 4.14 1.62
N GLY A 96 -15.68 3.46 0.60
CA GLY A 96 -15.72 3.85 -0.81
C GLY A 96 -14.93 5.10 -1.19
N LYS A 97 -14.08 5.64 -0.30
CA LYS A 97 -13.39 6.93 -0.52
C LYS A 97 -11.91 6.81 -0.86
N LEU A 98 -11.30 5.65 -0.63
CA LEU A 98 -9.85 5.47 -0.75
C LEU A 98 -9.52 4.35 -1.74
N PRO A 99 -8.67 4.60 -2.74
CA PRO A 99 -8.03 3.53 -3.49
C PRO A 99 -7.02 2.81 -2.57
N LEU A 100 -7.24 1.52 -2.33
CA LEU A 100 -6.40 0.72 -1.44
C LEU A 100 -5.42 -0.14 -2.24
N VAL A 101 -5.88 -0.73 -3.35
CA VAL A 101 -5.08 -1.63 -4.18
C VAL A 101 -5.34 -1.30 -5.65
N TYR A 102 -4.38 -1.60 -6.52
CA TYR A 102 -4.58 -1.54 -7.96
C TYR A 102 -4.01 -2.79 -8.64
N ALA A 103 -4.52 -3.09 -9.82
CA ALA A 103 -4.00 -4.10 -10.73
C ALA A 103 -3.58 -3.41 -12.03
N ILE A 104 -2.42 -3.81 -12.56
CA ILE A 104 -1.91 -3.34 -13.83
C ILE A 104 -1.45 -4.53 -14.67
N LYS A 105 -1.80 -4.53 -15.96
CA LYS A 105 -1.31 -5.50 -16.95
C LYS A 105 -0.70 -4.73 -18.10
N ALA A 106 0.55 -5.03 -18.40
CA ALA A 106 1.26 -4.46 -19.53
C ALA A 106 1.99 -5.54 -20.32
N ILE A 107 2.12 -5.34 -21.62
CA ILE A 107 2.76 -6.28 -22.54
C ILE A 107 3.90 -5.54 -23.24
N LYS A 108 5.09 -6.14 -23.26
CA LYS A 108 6.19 -5.65 -24.06
C LYS A 108 5.96 -6.06 -25.51
N ASN A 109 5.80 -5.08 -26.40
CA ASN A 109 5.75 -5.37 -27.82
C ASN A 109 7.17 -5.77 -28.27
N LYS A 110 7.26 -6.88 -29.01
CA LYS A 110 8.52 -7.35 -29.60
C LYS A 110 8.98 -6.42 -30.70
#